data_AF-A0A4Q4T605-F1
#
_entry.id   AF-A0A4Q4T605-F1
#
_cell.length_a   1.000
_cell.length_b   1.000
_cell.length_c   1.000
_cell.angle_alpha   90.00
_cell.angle_beta   90.00
_cell.angle_gamma   90.00
#
_symmetry.space_group_name_H-M   'P 1'
#
loop_
_entity.id
_entity.type
_entity.pdbx_description
1 polymer ?
#
loop_
_entity_poly.entity_id
_entity_poly.type
_entity_poly.pdbx_seq_one_letter_code
_entity_poly.pdbx_strand_id
1 'polypeptide(L)'
;MGSTAAAAAPPIDDRTDEEILADLQTYRPVDPASSERNVWAFWDRGLAAAKPWCRRNVVGWVRRHHGRGWTVRVLDMVPGSPNHFSRFVPATPELLPAALLEPEGGVSGTAHAGPHAADLLRLPLLFLHGGVWLDVGFMLFRDLDSLCWDALAGEDNPLELAGFRMTVDEGIAMFWNGFIAARKGCVAVRLWHELFLRLWEGRASTEGMAKHPLLCHLPRYEVPSSTGQPPAFQYTAYVDYLIQMFCLERLRHTRDPALGWDGPDWFARGALLFECATEVYWAQVLTHWDGRKQFDMLSRRRRNEGTAGVDPEDEGYKEARTFVDGILATSSTMKISHGIVTEQREYLARIWDEPEHADADRAPGTFAEYLRWASVHYHQKKELVPLLLPVREDALLSGGLFDEVGKPHPHWDSENRS
;
A
#
# COMPACT_ATOMS: atom_id res chain seq x y z
N MET A 1 21.15 6.35 -38.35
CA MET A 1 20.85 7.31 -37.26
C MET A 1 19.34 7.50 -37.23
N GLY A 2 18.63 6.71 -36.44
CA GLY A 2 17.19 6.81 -36.30
C GLY A 2 16.86 7.91 -35.29
N SER A 3 16.14 8.93 -35.74
CA SER A 3 15.60 10.00 -34.90
C SER A 3 14.65 9.40 -33.87
N THR A 4 15.07 9.30 -32.61
CA THR A 4 14.16 9.09 -31.48
C THR A 4 13.29 10.34 -31.36
N ALA A 5 12.07 10.28 -31.88
CA ALA A 5 11.06 11.29 -31.60
C ALA A 5 10.93 11.39 -30.08
N ALA A 6 11.20 12.57 -29.51
CA ALA A 6 10.89 12.84 -28.12
C ALA A 6 9.37 12.61 -27.96
N ALA A 7 8.98 11.67 -27.11
CA ALA A 7 7.57 11.45 -26.79
C ALA A 7 6.98 12.79 -26.32
N ALA A 8 5.90 13.22 -26.96
CA ALA A 8 5.17 14.41 -26.52
C ALA A 8 4.78 14.24 -25.05
N ALA A 9 4.89 15.32 -24.26
CA ALA A 9 4.43 15.29 -22.88
C ALA A 9 2.96 14.84 -22.85
N PRO A 10 2.58 13.94 -21.91
CA PRO A 10 1.18 13.52 -21.79
C PRO A 10 0.27 14.75 -21.65
N PRO A 11 -0.92 14.75 -22.25
CA PRO A 11 -1.88 15.83 -22.07
C PRO A 11 -2.21 15.99 -20.58
N ILE A 12 -2.31 17.24 -20.12
CA ILE A 12 -2.68 17.57 -18.75
C ILE A 12 -4.22 17.49 -18.66
N ASP A 13 -4.72 16.79 -17.65
CA ASP A 13 -6.15 16.76 -17.32
C ASP A 13 -6.59 18.15 -16.82
N ASP A 14 -7.44 18.82 -17.58
CA ASP A 14 -7.90 20.20 -17.35
C ASP A 14 -9.16 20.31 -16.48
N ARG A 15 -9.78 19.18 -16.14
CA ARG A 15 -10.94 19.12 -15.24
C ARG A 15 -10.62 19.66 -13.87
N THR A 16 -11.59 20.26 -13.18
CA THR A 16 -11.43 20.65 -11.77
C THR A 16 -11.33 19.43 -10.85
N ASP A 17 -10.87 19.63 -9.61
CA ASP A 17 -10.85 18.57 -8.61
C ASP A 17 -12.27 18.05 -8.34
N GLU A 18 -13.27 18.93 -8.31
CA GLU A 18 -14.68 18.60 -8.13
C GLU A 18 -15.23 17.74 -9.29
N GLU A 19 -14.87 18.06 -10.53
CA GLU A 19 -15.26 17.27 -11.71
C GLU A 19 -14.66 15.87 -11.68
N ILE A 20 -13.37 15.74 -11.31
CA ILE A 20 -12.72 14.43 -11.14
C ILE A 20 -13.35 13.64 -9.99
N LEU A 21 -13.62 14.27 -8.85
CA LEU A 21 -14.26 13.59 -7.72
C LEU A 21 -15.70 13.18 -8.02
N ALA A 22 -16.43 13.95 -8.82
CA ALA A 22 -17.76 13.58 -9.29
C ALA A 22 -17.70 12.38 -10.25
N ASP A 23 -16.78 12.43 -11.21
CA ASP A 23 -16.55 11.34 -12.17
C ASP A 23 -16.12 10.03 -11.48
N LEU A 24 -15.23 10.12 -10.48
CA LEU A 24 -14.79 8.98 -9.67
C LEU A 24 -15.92 8.32 -8.87
N GLN A 25 -17.06 8.99 -8.64
CA GLN A 25 -18.23 8.44 -7.97
C GLN A 25 -19.23 7.78 -8.94
N THR A 26 -18.91 7.73 -10.23
CA THR A 26 -19.70 7.01 -11.23
C THR A 26 -19.17 5.60 -11.45
N TYR A 27 -20.07 4.65 -11.70
CA TYR A 27 -19.68 3.28 -12.01
C TYR A 27 -18.96 3.22 -13.35
N ARG A 28 -17.72 2.73 -13.34
CA ARG A 28 -16.93 2.44 -14.54
C ARG A 28 -16.68 0.93 -14.65
N PRO A 29 -17.30 0.22 -15.60
CA PRO A 29 -17.09 -1.21 -15.76
C PRO A 29 -15.62 -1.53 -16.02
N VAL A 30 -15.21 -2.75 -15.68
CA VAL A 30 -13.94 -3.31 -16.14
C VAL A 30 -14.26 -4.03 -17.44
N ASP A 31 -13.66 -3.59 -18.54
CA ASP A 31 -13.73 -4.33 -19.80
C ASP A 31 -12.56 -5.35 -19.82
N PRO A 32 -12.83 -6.66 -19.66
CA PRO A 32 -11.80 -7.69 -19.62
C PRO A 32 -10.99 -7.82 -20.91
N ALA A 33 -11.46 -7.26 -22.03
CA ALA A 33 -10.80 -7.30 -23.33
C ALA A 33 -9.93 -6.06 -23.60
N SER A 34 -10.08 -4.99 -22.82
CA SER A 34 -9.44 -3.69 -23.13
C SER A 34 -8.08 -3.49 -22.47
N SER A 35 -7.91 -3.84 -21.19
CA SER A 35 -6.69 -3.60 -20.43
C SER A 35 -6.76 -4.10 -18.98
N GLU A 36 -5.62 -4.55 -18.44
CA GLU A 36 -5.43 -4.79 -17.00
C GLU A 36 -5.04 -3.50 -16.23
N ARG A 37 -4.98 -2.34 -16.89
CA ARG A 37 -4.58 -1.04 -16.31
C ARG A 37 -5.66 -0.43 -15.40
N ASN A 38 -5.85 -1.04 -14.25
CA ASN A 38 -6.79 -0.60 -13.21
C ASN A 38 -6.02 -0.13 -11.97
N VAL A 39 -6.40 1.02 -11.40
CA VAL A 39 -5.96 1.41 -10.06
C VAL A 39 -7.12 1.19 -9.10
N TRP A 40 -6.92 0.31 -8.13
CA TRP A 40 -7.88 -0.06 -7.11
C TRP A 40 -7.55 0.60 -5.79
N ALA A 41 -8.51 1.31 -5.23
CA ALA A 41 -8.44 1.87 -3.89
C ALA A 41 -9.75 1.60 -3.16
N PHE A 42 -9.75 1.79 -1.84
CA PHE A 42 -10.93 1.55 -1.02
C PHE A 42 -11.07 2.59 0.09
N TRP A 43 -12.31 3.01 0.32
CA TRP A 43 -12.72 3.77 1.49
C TRP A 43 -14.10 3.28 1.91
N ASP A 44 -14.20 2.64 3.07
CA ASP A 44 -15.40 1.93 3.54
C ASP A 44 -16.68 2.77 3.45
N ARG A 45 -16.57 4.07 3.78
CA ARG A 45 -17.69 5.03 3.79
C ARG A 45 -17.88 5.81 2.49
N GLY A 46 -17.20 5.43 1.41
CA GLY A 46 -17.26 6.12 0.11
C GLY A 46 -16.29 7.28 0.00
N LEU A 47 -15.83 7.56 -1.22
CA LEU A 47 -14.83 8.60 -1.52
C LEU A 47 -15.25 9.99 -1.03
N ALA A 48 -16.55 10.32 -1.05
CA ALA A 48 -17.06 11.59 -0.55
C ALA A 48 -16.78 11.80 0.96
N ALA A 49 -16.78 10.72 1.74
CA ALA A 49 -16.49 10.71 3.18
C ALA A 49 -14.98 10.60 3.48
N ALA A 50 -14.13 10.43 2.47
CA ALA A 50 -12.70 10.39 2.66
C ALA A 50 -12.14 11.74 3.10
N LYS A 51 -11.05 11.69 3.86
CA LYS A 51 -10.36 12.88 4.36
C LYS A 51 -9.95 13.80 3.19
N PRO A 52 -10.03 15.14 3.34
CA PRO A 52 -9.72 16.07 2.24
C PRO A 52 -8.39 15.79 1.54
N TRP A 53 -7.33 15.56 2.31
CA TRP A 53 -6.00 15.26 1.78
C TRP A 53 -5.92 13.91 1.05
N CYS A 54 -6.70 12.91 1.45
CA CYS A 54 -6.83 11.63 0.73
C CYS A 54 -7.55 11.80 -0.61
N ARG A 55 -8.64 12.59 -0.65
CA ARG A 55 -9.35 12.89 -1.91
C ARG A 55 -8.41 13.54 -2.92
N ARG A 56 -7.58 14.48 -2.47
CA ARG A 56 -6.55 15.13 -3.30
C ARG A 56 -5.43 14.18 -3.76
N ASN A 57 -5.07 13.17 -2.95
CA ASN A 57 -4.18 12.10 -3.41
C ASN A 57 -4.77 11.39 -4.64
N VAL A 58 -6.02 10.92 -4.52
CA VAL A 58 -6.72 10.21 -5.59
C VAL A 58 -6.86 11.06 -6.86
N VAL A 59 -7.23 12.33 -6.71
CA VAL A 59 -7.25 13.29 -7.83
C VAL A 59 -5.88 13.38 -8.50
N GLY A 60 -4.80 13.49 -7.71
CA GLY A 60 -3.43 13.49 -8.23
C GLY A 60 -3.10 12.25 -9.05
N TRP A 61 -3.59 11.06 -8.65
CA TRP A 61 -3.41 9.83 -9.41
C TRP A 61 -4.11 9.88 -10.76
N VAL A 62 -5.34 10.39 -10.82
CA VAL A 62 -6.10 10.57 -12.07
C VAL A 62 -5.32 11.49 -13.03
N ARG A 63 -4.86 12.65 -12.55
CA ARG A 63 -4.10 13.60 -13.38
C ARG A 63 -2.80 13.01 -13.89
N ARG A 64 -2.02 12.36 -13.02
CA ARG A 64 -0.74 11.74 -13.38
C ARG A 64 -0.89 10.68 -14.47
N HIS A 65 -1.99 9.95 -14.47
CA HIS A 65 -2.24 8.85 -15.42
C HIS A 65 -3.20 9.21 -16.55
N HIS A 66 -3.56 10.50 -16.68
CA HIS A 66 -4.38 10.98 -17.77
C HIS A 66 -3.75 10.64 -19.12
N GLY A 67 -4.55 10.10 -20.05
CA GLY A 67 -4.08 9.68 -21.37
C GLY A 67 -3.23 8.39 -21.40
N ARG A 68 -2.96 7.73 -20.26
CA ARG A 68 -2.12 6.51 -20.18
C ARG A 68 -2.91 5.20 -20.09
N GLY A 69 -4.22 5.27 -20.27
CA GLY A 69 -5.12 4.10 -20.25
C GLY A 69 -5.42 3.53 -18.86
N TRP A 70 -4.91 4.15 -17.78
CA TRP A 70 -5.26 3.76 -16.42
C TRP A 70 -6.64 4.26 -16.03
N THR A 71 -7.43 3.39 -15.40
CA THR A 71 -8.70 3.78 -14.78
C THR A 71 -8.61 3.65 -13.26
N VAL A 72 -8.78 4.77 -12.56
CA VAL A 72 -8.81 4.83 -11.09
C VAL A 72 -10.21 4.52 -10.58
N ARG A 73 -10.33 3.60 -9.62
CA ARG A 73 -11.57 3.20 -8.97
C ARG A 73 -11.39 3.21 -7.46
N VAL A 74 -12.25 3.95 -6.77
CA VAL A 74 -12.31 3.96 -5.30
C VAL A 74 -13.59 3.27 -4.88
N LEU A 75 -13.44 2.05 -4.37
CA LEU A 75 -14.53 1.20 -3.93
C LEU A 75 -14.96 1.55 -2.49
N ASP A 76 -16.17 1.13 -2.14
CA ASP A 76 -16.75 1.36 -0.82
C ASP A 76 -17.72 0.23 -0.40
N MET A 77 -18.27 0.35 0.81
CA MET A 77 -19.32 -0.51 1.36
C MET A 77 -20.65 0.22 1.55
N VAL A 78 -20.84 1.37 0.88
CA VAL A 78 -22.04 2.19 1.06
C VAL A 78 -23.21 1.57 0.28
N PRO A 79 -24.32 1.19 0.94
CA PRO A 79 -25.46 0.59 0.25
C PRO A 79 -25.97 1.46 -0.90
N GLY A 80 -26.12 0.85 -2.07
CA GLY A 80 -26.58 1.54 -3.28
C GLY A 80 -25.51 2.38 -3.99
N SER A 81 -24.28 2.47 -3.46
CA SER A 81 -23.18 3.17 -4.14
C SER A 81 -22.92 2.57 -5.53
N PRO A 82 -22.69 3.40 -6.56
CA PRO A 82 -22.19 2.96 -7.85
C PRO A 82 -20.85 2.22 -7.75
N ASN A 83 -20.05 2.52 -6.73
CA ASN A 83 -18.73 1.94 -6.49
C ASN A 83 -18.71 0.92 -5.34
N HIS A 84 -19.87 0.45 -4.91
CA HIS A 84 -19.93 -0.63 -3.92
C HIS A 84 -19.10 -1.82 -4.40
N PHE A 85 -18.27 -2.40 -3.53
CA PHE A 85 -17.28 -3.43 -3.91
C PHE A 85 -17.88 -4.63 -4.66
N SER A 86 -19.14 -4.98 -4.34
CA SER A 86 -19.86 -6.11 -4.96
C SER A 86 -20.12 -5.94 -6.45
N ARG A 87 -19.93 -4.73 -7.01
CA ARG A 87 -19.97 -4.48 -8.46
C ARG A 87 -18.73 -5.01 -9.20
N PHE A 88 -17.65 -5.29 -8.47
CA PHE A 88 -16.35 -5.69 -9.03
C PHE A 88 -15.86 -7.04 -8.51
N VAL A 89 -16.25 -7.41 -7.29
CA VAL A 89 -15.95 -8.71 -6.67
C VAL A 89 -17.26 -9.47 -6.44
N PRO A 90 -17.44 -10.66 -7.04
CA PRO A 90 -18.60 -11.50 -6.77
C PRO A 90 -18.73 -11.81 -5.27
N ALA A 91 -19.96 -11.68 -4.75
CA ALA A 91 -20.29 -11.97 -3.37
C ALA A 91 -20.44 -13.48 -3.13
N THR A 92 -19.34 -14.22 -3.26
CA THR A 92 -19.32 -15.68 -3.06
C THR A 92 -18.31 -16.07 -1.97
N PRO A 93 -18.54 -17.20 -1.26
CA PRO A 93 -17.65 -17.66 -0.20
C PRO A 93 -16.21 -17.93 -0.65
N GLU A 94 -15.99 -18.21 -1.94
CA GLU A 94 -14.67 -18.46 -2.52
C GLU A 94 -13.84 -17.17 -2.68
N LEU A 95 -14.49 -16.00 -2.65
CA LEU A 95 -13.82 -14.72 -2.81
C LEU A 95 -13.96 -13.82 -1.60
N LEU A 96 -15.02 -13.94 -0.80
CA LEU A 96 -15.29 -13.06 0.32
C LEU A 96 -15.77 -13.86 1.53
N PRO A 97 -15.26 -13.59 2.75
CA PRO A 97 -15.70 -14.30 3.95
C PRO A 97 -17.08 -13.82 4.39
N ALA A 98 -17.81 -14.67 5.12
CA ALA A 98 -19.11 -14.34 5.71
C ALA A 98 -19.05 -13.03 6.53
N ALA A 99 -17.94 -12.79 7.22
CA ALA A 99 -17.69 -11.59 8.02
C ALA A 99 -17.83 -10.26 7.23
N LEU A 100 -17.61 -10.28 5.92
CA LEU A 100 -17.79 -9.11 5.04
C LEU A 100 -19.17 -9.07 4.36
N LEU A 101 -19.79 -10.25 4.17
CA LEU A 101 -21.04 -10.40 3.41
C LEU A 101 -22.30 -10.20 4.25
N GLU A 102 -22.23 -10.51 5.55
CA GLU A 102 -23.40 -10.47 6.42
C GLU A 102 -23.68 -9.03 6.93
N PRO A 103 -24.94 -8.58 7.00
CA PRO A 103 -25.31 -7.24 7.51
C PRO A 103 -24.89 -6.99 8.96
N GLU A 104 -24.80 -8.07 9.75
CA GLU A 104 -24.29 -8.13 11.13
C GLU A 104 -22.81 -8.58 11.17
N GLY A 105 -22.18 -8.71 10.00
CA GLY A 105 -20.83 -9.24 9.81
C GLY A 105 -19.82 -8.46 10.63
N GLY A 106 -19.12 -9.18 11.52
CA GLY A 106 -18.37 -8.55 12.59
C GLY A 106 -17.08 -7.83 12.18
N VAL A 107 -16.77 -7.70 10.89
CA VAL A 107 -15.78 -6.70 10.46
C VAL A 107 -16.31 -5.32 10.80
N SER A 108 -17.60 -5.08 10.53
CA SER A 108 -18.32 -3.86 10.90
C SER A 108 -18.41 -3.75 12.43
N GLY A 109 -17.91 -2.64 12.99
CA GLY A 109 -17.90 -2.40 14.44
C GLY A 109 -16.57 -2.68 15.15
N THR A 110 -15.57 -3.22 14.46
CA THR A 110 -14.19 -3.31 14.99
C THR A 110 -13.43 -2.00 14.79
N ALA A 111 -12.42 -1.75 15.62
CA ALA A 111 -11.57 -0.55 15.52
C ALA A 111 -10.84 -0.41 14.16
N HIS A 112 -10.73 -1.50 13.39
CA HIS A 112 -10.01 -1.59 12.12
C HIS A 112 -10.87 -2.15 10.97
N ALA A 113 -12.20 -1.96 11.05
CA ALA A 113 -13.15 -2.44 10.05
C ALA A 113 -12.78 -2.06 8.61
N GLY A 114 -12.49 -0.77 8.37
CA GLY A 114 -12.12 -0.26 7.05
C GLY A 114 -10.83 -0.88 6.50
N PRO A 115 -9.69 -0.82 7.23
CA PRO A 115 -8.46 -1.47 6.82
C PRO A 115 -8.60 -2.97 6.53
N HIS A 116 -9.28 -3.73 7.39
CA HIS A 116 -9.44 -5.18 7.19
C HIS A 116 -10.38 -5.50 6.01
N ALA A 117 -11.43 -4.71 5.78
CA ALA A 117 -12.24 -4.83 4.57
C ALA A 117 -11.38 -4.56 3.31
N ALA A 118 -10.47 -3.60 3.38
CA ALA A 118 -9.53 -3.31 2.31
C ALA A 118 -8.55 -4.48 2.05
N ASP A 119 -8.07 -5.14 3.11
CA ASP A 119 -7.28 -6.39 2.99
C ASP A 119 -8.08 -7.48 2.26
N LEU A 120 -9.35 -7.67 2.61
CA LEU A 120 -10.20 -8.69 2.00
C LEU A 120 -10.51 -8.44 0.51
N LEU A 121 -10.46 -7.18 0.05
CA LEU A 121 -10.83 -6.82 -1.32
C LEU A 121 -9.66 -6.74 -2.29
N ARG A 122 -8.43 -6.45 -1.83
CA ARG A 122 -7.32 -6.18 -2.74
C ARG A 122 -6.91 -7.36 -3.62
N LEU A 123 -6.79 -8.55 -3.03
CA LEU A 123 -6.32 -9.73 -3.75
C LEU A 123 -7.37 -10.25 -4.75
N PRO A 124 -8.68 -10.31 -4.42
CA PRO A 124 -9.72 -10.64 -5.40
C PRO A 124 -9.75 -9.69 -6.59
N LEU A 125 -9.64 -8.38 -6.36
CA LEU A 125 -9.64 -7.38 -7.44
C LEU A 125 -8.47 -7.59 -8.39
N LEU A 126 -7.27 -7.78 -7.83
CA LEU A 126 -6.05 -8.02 -8.60
C LEU A 126 -6.12 -9.37 -9.34
N PHE A 127 -6.60 -10.42 -8.70
CA PHE A 127 -6.76 -11.73 -9.34
C PHE A 127 -7.74 -11.68 -10.51
N LEU A 128 -8.90 -11.04 -10.34
CA LEU A 128 -9.96 -11.00 -11.34
C LEU A 128 -9.67 -10.04 -12.50
N HIS A 129 -9.01 -8.91 -12.21
CA HIS A 129 -8.94 -7.77 -13.13
C HIS A 129 -7.52 -7.26 -13.40
N GLY A 130 -6.51 -7.74 -12.68
CA GLY A 130 -5.16 -7.20 -12.71
C GLY A 130 -5.08 -5.75 -12.24
N GLY A 131 -3.92 -5.14 -12.45
CA GLY A 131 -3.67 -3.73 -12.19
C GLY A 131 -2.90 -3.50 -10.90
N VAL A 132 -3.20 -2.40 -10.22
CA VAL A 132 -2.48 -1.93 -9.03
C VAL A 132 -3.47 -1.62 -7.91
N TRP A 133 -3.32 -2.28 -6.77
CA TRP A 133 -3.88 -1.82 -5.51
C TRP A 133 -3.02 -0.69 -4.95
N LEU A 134 -3.65 0.39 -4.55
CA LEU A 134 -2.99 1.57 -3.98
C LEU A 134 -3.83 2.14 -2.84
N ASP A 135 -3.28 2.16 -1.63
CA ASP A 135 -3.96 2.81 -0.51
C ASP A 135 -4.13 4.33 -0.73
N VAL A 136 -5.27 4.90 -0.31
CA VAL A 136 -5.59 6.34 -0.49
C VAL A 136 -4.61 7.31 0.16
N GLY A 137 -3.76 6.84 1.07
CA GLY A 137 -2.71 7.64 1.71
C GLY A 137 -1.48 7.92 0.85
N PHE A 138 -1.45 7.47 -0.41
CA PHE A 138 -0.31 7.62 -1.31
C PHE A 138 -0.26 8.93 -2.10
N MET A 139 0.90 9.57 -2.11
CA MET A 139 1.32 10.47 -3.18
C MET A 139 2.25 9.72 -4.15
N LEU A 140 2.18 10.06 -5.44
CA LEU A 140 3.00 9.44 -6.49
C LEU A 140 3.93 10.48 -7.12
N PHE A 141 5.23 10.20 -7.15
CA PHE A 141 6.24 11.03 -7.83
C PHE A 141 6.77 10.36 -9.12
N ARG A 142 6.41 9.10 -9.33
CA ARG A 142 6.62 8.31 -10.55
C ARG A 142 5.27 7.80 -11.06
N ASP A 143 5.11 7.67 -12.37
CA ASP A 143 3.95 6.97 -12.94
C ASP A 143 4.04 5.45 -12.75
N LEU A 144 2.88 4.77 -12.76
CA LEU A 144 2.80 3.32 -12.53
C LEU A 144 3.47 2.50 -13.64
N ASP A 145 3.53 3.04 -14.87
CA ASP A 145 4.18 2.44 -16.04
C ASP A 145 5.65 2.17 -15.74
N SER A 146 6.38 3.24 -15.46
CA SER A 146 7.82 3.22 -15.16
C SER A 146 8.15 2.76 -13.74
N LEU A 147 7.17 2.69 -12.83
CA LEU A 147 7.35 2.11 -11.50
C LEU A 147 7.42 0.59 -11.59
N CYS A 148 6.46 -0.06 -12.24
CA CYS A 148 6.43 -1.52 -12.31
C CYS A 148 5.63 -2.10 -13.47
N TRP A 149 4.66 -1.36 -14.03
CA TRP A 149 3.69 -1.96 -14.94
C TRP A 149 4.28 -2.31 -16.30
N ASP A 150 5.20 -1.53 -16.84
CA ASP A 150 5.85 -1.87 -18.11
C ASP A 150 6.69 -3.15 -17.98
N ALA A 151 7.30 -3.39 -16.80
CA ALA A 151 8.00 -4.63 -16.51
C ALA A 151 7.01 -5.80 -16.39
N LEU A 152 5.93 -5.66 -15.63
CA LEU A 152 4.91 -6.70 -15.44
C LEU A 152 4.16 -7.07 -16.73
N ALA A 153 3.89 -6.09 -17.58
CA ALA A 153 3.15 -6.28 -18.82
C ALA A 153 4.02 -6.82 -19.97
N GLY A 154 5.35 -6.86 -19.80
CA GLY A 154 6.28 -7.40 -20.79
C GLY A 154 6.07 -8.90 -21.02
N GLU A 155 6.07 -9.32 -22.27
CA GLU A 155 5.86 -10.74 -22.65
C GLU A 155 7.11 -11.61 -22.43
N ASP A 156 8.28 -10.98 -22.30
CA ASP A 156 9.59 -11.66 -22.28
C ASP A 156 10.11 -11.98 -20.86
N ASN A 157 9.28 -11.85 -19.83
CA ASN A 157 9.70 -12.09 -18.45
C ASN A 157 8.63 -12.83 -17.63
N PRO A 158 9.03 -13.53 -16.55
CA PRO A 158 8.11 -14.30 -15.73
C PRO A 158 7.42 -13.49 -14.63
N LEU A 159 7.51 -12.15 -14.63
CA LEU A 159 6.98 -11.32 -13.55
C LEU A 159 5.46 -11.28 -13.60
N GLU A 160 4.83 -11.59 -12.46
CA GLU A 160 3.37 -11.55 -12.30
C GLU A 160 2.93 -10.69 -11.12
N LEU A 161 3.86 -10.29 -10.25
CA LEU A 161 3.61 -9.53 -9.03
C LEU A 161 4.68 -8.46 -8.86
N ALA A 162 4.30 -7.26 -8.43
CA ALA A 162 5.25 -6.23 -8.02
C ALA A 162 4.77 -5.46 -6.80
N GLY A 163 5.72 -4.93 -6.04
CA GLY A 163 5.43 -4.11 -4.88
C GLY A 163 6.68 -3.67 -4.13
N PHE A 164 6.55 -3.48 -2.82
CA PHE A 164 7.65 -3.01 -2.00
C PHE A 164 8.06 -4.06 -0.98
N ARG A 165 9.38 -4.26 -0.86
CA ARG A 165 10.00 -5.05 0.20
C ARG A 165 10.16 -4.16 1.44
N MET A 166 9.51 -4.52 2.53
CA MET A 166 9.76 -3.92 3.84
C MET A 166 10.91 -4.66 4.52
N THR A 167 12.10 -4.06 4.47
CA THR A 167 13.29 -4.59 5.16
C THR A 167 13.17 -4.37 6.66
N VAL A 168 13.28 -5.46 7.41
CA VAL A 168 13.28 -5.48 8.88
C VAL A 168 14.73 -5.53 9.38
N ASP A 169 15.56 -6.38 8.77
CA ASP A 169 16.99 -6.59 9.01
C ASP A 169 17.65 -7.27 7.77
N GLU A 170 18.98 -7.45 7.75
CA GLU A 170 19.78 -8.08 6.68
C GLU A 170 19.23 -9.45 6.24
N GLY A 171 18.62 -10.22 7.15
CA GLY A 171 18.01 -11.53 6.85
C GLY A 171 16.48 -11.55 6.84
N ILE A 172 15.81 -10.45 7.16
CA ILE A 172 14.37 -10.42 7.40
C ILE A 172 13.73 -9.31 6.58
N ALA A 173 12.81 -9.69 5.69
CA ALA A 173 11.96 -8.74 4.99
C ALA A 173 10.61 -9.37 4.67
N MET A 174 9.61 -8.51 4.47
CA MET A 174 8.26 -8.90 4.07
C MET A 174 7.83 -8.13 2.83
N PHE A 175 6.88 -8.67 2.07
CA PHE A 175 6.18 -7.88 1.05
C PHE A 175 5.17 -6.95 1.73
N TRP A 176 5.24 -5.66 1.43
CA TRP A 176 4.33 -4.68 2.00
C TRP A 176 3.03 -4.55 1.20
N ASN A 177 1.88 -4.63 1.88
CA ASN A 177 0.58 -4.87 1.25
C ASN A 177 -0.22 -3.60 0.87
N GLY A 178 0.27 -2.39 1.18
CA GLY A 178 -0.42 -1.13 0.82
C GLY A 178 -0.21 -0.69 -0.65
N PHE A 179 0.69 -1.36 -1.37
CA PHE A 179 0.85 -1.27 -2.83
C PHE A 179 1.06 -2.69 -3.34
N ILE A 180 0.20 -3.16 -4.24
CA ILE A 180 0.35 -4.47 -4.88
C ILE A 180 -0.03 -4.32 -6.34
N ALA A 181 0.92 -4.53 -7.24
CA ALA A 181 0.65 -4.65 -8.66
C ALA A 181 0.65 -6.12 -9.05
N ALA A 182 -0.33 -6.58 -9.82
CA ALA A 182 -0.36 -7.96 -10.27
C ALA A 182 -1.01 -8.10 -11.64
N ARG A 183 -0.57 -9.13 -12.35
CA ARG A 183 -1.24 -9.60 -13.56
C ARG A 183 -2.55 -10.30 -13.20
N LYS A 184 -3.54 -10.14 -14.07
CA LYS A 184 -4.81 -10.89 -13.96
C LYS A 184 -4.51 -12.39 -13.95
N GLY A 185 -5.16 -13.11 -13.05
CA GLY A 185 -4.97 -14.56 -12.91
C GLY A 185 -3.70 -14.99 -12.17
N CYS A 186 -2.92 -14.04 -11.63
CA CYS A 186 -1.67 -14.36 -10.91
C CYS A 186 -1.89 -15.44 -9.83
N VAL A 187 -1.17 -16.56 -9.99
CA VAL A 187 -1.36 -17.74 -9.14
C VAL A 187 -1.01 -17.47 -7.68
N ALA A 188 0.02 -16.66 -7.43
CA ALA A 188 0.40 -16.28 -6.07
C ALA A 188 -0.68 -15.43 -5.39
N VAL A 189 -1.30 -14.49 -6.12
CA VAL A 189 -2.40 -13.67 -5.58
C VAL A 189 -3.61 -14.54 -5.24
N ARG A 190 -3.94 -15.53 -6.08
CA ARG A 190 -5.02 -16.50 -5.80
C ARG A 190 -4.73 -17.31 -4.54
N LEU A 191 -3.58 -17.96 -4.46
CA LEU A 191 -3.20 -18.81 -3.32
C LEU A 191 -3.07 -18.00 -2.03
N TRP A 192 -2.55 -16.77 -2.12
CA TRP A 192 -2.48 -15.84 -1.01
C TRP A 192 -3.89 -15.52 -0.48
N HIS A 193 -4.83 -15.21 -1.38
CA HIS A 193 -6.21 -14.93 -1.00
C HIS A 193 -6.92 -16.14 -0.41
N GLU A 194 -6.80 -17.31 -1.05
CA GLU A 194 -7.40 -18.55 -0.55
C GLU A 194 -6.90 -18.87 0.87
N LEU A 195 -5.59 -18.73 1.12
CA LEU A 195 -5.02 -18.92 2.44
C LEU A 195 -5.59 -17.91 3.44
N PHE A 196 -5.71 -16.65 3.04
CA PHE A 196 -6.28 -15.62 3.90
C PHE A 196 -7.75 -15.92 4.26
N LEU A 197 -8.56 -16.39 3.30
CA LEU A 197 -9.93 -16.82 3.56
C LEU A 197 -10.00 -18.00 4.54
N ARG A 198 -9.06 -18.95 4.50
CA ARG A 198 -8.99 -20.05 5.50
C ARG A 198 -8.88 -19.51 6.92
N LEU A 199 -8.06 -18.47 7.13
CA LEU A 199 -7.92 -17.87 8.46
C LEU A 199 -9.20 -17.17 8.92
N TRP A 200 -10.01 -16.66 7.99
CA TRP A 200 -11.31 -16.03 8.27
C TRP A 200 -12.46 -17.00 8.53
N GLU A 201 -12.30 -18.31 8.28
CA GLU A 201 -13.35 -19.30 8.52
C GLU A 201 -13.84 -19.24 9.98
N GLY A 202 -15.14 -18.98 10.17
CA GLY A 202 -15.76 -18.88 11.49
C GLY A 202 -15.33 -17.66 12.31
N ARG A 203 -14.70 -16.64 11.71
CA ARG A 203 -14.24 -15.42 12.40
C ARG A 203 -14.98 -14.17 11.98
N ALA A 204 -14.99 -13.20 12.89
CA ALA A 204 -15.59 -11.88 12.68
C ALA A 204 -14.54 -10.75 12.64
N SER A 205 -13.35 -10.99 13.20
CA SER A 205 -12.21 -10.06 13.19
C SER A 205 -10.90 -10.83 13.02
N THR A 206 -9.80 -10.11 12.84
CA THR A 206 -8.45 -10.70 12.78
C THR A 206 -7.87 -11.02 14.15
N GLU A 207 -8.58 -10.70 15.24
CA GLU A 207 -8.10 -10.93 16.59
C GLU A 207 -7.82 -12.42 16.86
N GLY A 208 -6.62 -12.69 17.37
CA GLY A 208 -6.13 -14.03 17.65
C GLY A 208 -5.74 -14.86 16.42
N MET A 209 -5.73 -14.30 15.20
CA MET A 209 -5.25 -15.00 14.01
C MET A 209 -3.73 -15.24 14.04
N ALA A 210 -2.96 -14.47 14.82
CA ALA A 210 -1.54 -14.67 15.06
C ALA A 210 -1.22 -16.07 15.61
N LYS A 211 -2.18 -16.65 16.35
CA LYS A 211 -2.08 -17.99 16.94
C LYS A 211 -2.65 -19.09 16.04
N HIS A 212 -3.06 -18.75 14.81
CA HIS A 212 -3.63 -19.73 13.88
C HIS A 212 -2.59 -20.82 13.55
N PRO A 213 -2.95 -22.12 13.59
CA PRO A 213 -2.00 -23.21 13.34
C PRO A 213 -1.26 -23.09 12.00
N LEU A 214 -1.92 -22.60 10.95
CA LEU A 214 -1.27 -22.31 9.67
C LEU A 214 -0.08 -21.32 9.79
N LEU A 215 -0.07 -20.39 10.74
CA LEU A 215 0.99 -19.39 10.85
C LEU A 215 2.03 -19.69 11.94
N CYS A 216 1.79 -20.68 12.80
CA CYS A 216 2.62 -20.90 13.99
C CYS A 216 4.08 -21.25 13.67
N HIS A 217 4.36 -21.82 12.49
CA HIS A 217 5.71 -22.13 12.03
C HIS A 217 6.52 -20.88 11.62
N LEU A 218 5.85 -19.75 11.37
CA LEU A 218 6.53 -18.54 10.94
C LEU A 218 7.41 -17.99 12.07
N PRO A 219 8.61 -17.50 11.75
CA PRO A 219 9.47 -16.84 12.72
C PRO A 219 8.96 -15.44 13.08
N ARG A 220 9.67 -14.77 14.00
CA ARG A 220 9.34 -13.39 14.38
C ARG A 220 9.75 -12.41 13.27
N TYR A 221 8.82 -11.54 12.85
CA TYR A 221 9.02 -10.47 11.86
C TYR A 221 8.81 -9.09 12.52
N GLU A 222 9.57 -8.81 13.57
CA GLU A 222 9.47 -7.55 14.30
C GLU A 222 10.68 -6.66 14.02
N VAL A 223 10.42 -5.39 13.71
CA VAL A 223 11.48 -4.39 13.52
C VAL A 223 12.19 -4.15 14.85
N PRO A 224 13.53 -4.29 14.91
CA PRO A 224 14.28 -3.99 16.11
C PRO A 224 14.01 -2.57 16.60
N SER A 225 13.88 -2.40 17.91
CA SER A 225 13.68 -1.07 18.49
C SER A 225 14.90 -0.18 18.26
N SER A 226 14.70 0.96 17.61
CA SER A 226 15.74 1.98 17.42
C SER A 226 16.13 2.69 18.72
N THR A 227 15.34 2.55 19.79
CA THR A 227 15.58 3.18 21.10
C THR A 227 16.04 2.19 22.17
N GLY A 228 16.14 0.91 21.84
CA GLY A 228 16.42 -0.17 22.79
C GLY A 228 15.26 -0.48 23.75
N GLN A 229 14.15 0.27 23.70
CA GLN A 229 12.94 0.00 24.46
C GLN A 229 12.05 -1.00 23.72
N PRO A 230 11.31 -1.90 24.40
CA PRO A 230 10.36 -2.78 23.73
C PRO A 230 9.38 -1.98 22.84
N PRO A 231 8.95 -2.52 21.69
CA PRO A 231 7.95 -1.88 20.86
C PRO A 231 6.70 -1.53 21.68
N ALA A 232 6.08 -0.39 21.39
CA ALA A 232 4.87 0.07 22.09
C ALA A 232 3.60 -0.71 21.67
N PHE A 233 3.75 -1.92 21.16
CA PHE A 233 2.68 -2.83 20.74
C PHE A 233 3.02 -4.27 21.15
N GLN A 234 2.00 -5.08 21.40
CA GLN A 234 2.18 -6.53 21.57
C GLN A 234 2.36 -7.18 20.19
N TYR A 235 3.30 -8.13 20.09
CA TYR A 235 3.62 -8.77 18.82
C TYR A 235 2.44 -9.53 18.21
N THR A 236 1.63 -10.21 19.03
CA THR A 236 0.40 -10.87 18.57
C THR A 236 -0.58 -9.89 17.92
N ALA A 237 -0.79 -8.71 18.54
CA ALA A 237 -1.66 -7.68 17.98
C ALA A 237 -1.09 -7.09 16.68
N TYR A 238 0.24 -6.98 16.56
CA TYR A 238 0.92 -6.60 15.32
C TYR A 238 0.68 -7.62 14.20
N VAL A 239 0.81 -8.91 14.52
CA VAL A 239 0.55 -10.01 13.57
C VAL A 239 -0.92 -10.04 13.15
N ASP A 240 -1.86 -9.92 14.09
CA ASP A 240 -3.30 -9.86 13.82
C ASP A 240 -3.66 -8.69 12.88
N TYR A 241 -3.04 -7.52 13.10
CA TYR A 241 -3.25 -6.33 12.26
C TYR A 241 -2.66 -6.51 10.85
N LEU A 242 -1.51 -7.16 10.72
CA LEU A 242 -0.83 -7.40 9.43
C LEU A 242 -1.07 -8.80 8.88
N ILE A 243 -2.13 -9.48 9.30
CA ILE A 243 -2.30 -10.92 9.10
C ILE A 243 -2.25 -11.34 7.62
N GLN A 244 -2.70 -10.47 6.72
CA GLN A 244 -2.61 -10.71 5.29
C GLN A 244 -1.16 -10.83 4.84
N MET A 245 -0.24 -9.99 5.33
CA MET A 245 1.19 -10.10 5.03
C MET A 245 1.77 -11.42 5.58
N PHE A 246 1.33 -11.88 6.75
CA PHE A 246 1.77 -13.17 7.31
C PHE A 246 1.24 -14.37 6.50
N CYS A 247 0.05 -14.28 5.89
CA CYS A 247 -0.42 -15.27 4.94
C CYS A 247 0.54 -15.38 3.74
N LEU A 248 1.04 -14.25 3.23
CA LEU A 248 2.04 -14.26 2.17
C LEU A 248 3.37 -14.87 2.63
N GLU A 249 3.81 -14.58 3.86
CA GLU A 249 5.01 -15.20 4.41
C GLU A 249 4.87 -16.73 4.46
N ARG A 250 3.70 -17.27 4.84
CA ARG A 250 3.46 -18.71 4.71
C ARG A 250 3.53 -19.17 3.26
N LEU A 251 2.83 -18.49 2.34
CA LEU A 251 2.82 -18.84 0.92
C LEU A 251 4.23 -18.93 0.33
N ARG A 252 5.07 -17.92 0.58
CA ARG A 252 6.41 -17.84 -0.01
C ARG A 252 7.43 -18.79 0.63
N HIS A 253 7.15 -19.33 1.82
CA HIS A 253 8.02 -20.30 2.48
C HIS A 253 7.54 -21.75 2.33
N THR A 254 6.40 -21.98 1.67
CA THR A 254 5.84 -23.32 1.51
C THR A 254 6.23 -23.93 0.15
N ARG A 255 6.64 -25.19 0.19
CA ARG A 255 6.71 -26.11 -0.96
C ARG A 255 5.59 -27.13 -0.84
N ASP A 256 4.62 -27.05 -1.73
CA ASP A 256 3.46 -27.93 -1.79
C ASP A 256 3.46 -28.73 -3.10
N PRO A 257 3.89 -30.02 -3.07
CA PRO A 257 3.91 -30.87 -4.25
C PRO A 257 2.53 -31.16 -4.83
N ALA A 258 1.46 -31.13 -4.02
CA ALA A 258 0.10 -31.42 -4.49
C ALA A 258 -0.45 -30.27 -5.33
N LEU A 259 -0.04 -29.03 -5.02
CA LEU A 259 -0.35 -27.85 -5.82
C LEU A 259 0.68 -27.56 -6.92
N GLY A 260 1.81 -28.29 -6.94
CA GLY A 260 2.95 -27.95 -7.79
C GLY A 260 3.56 -26.59 -7.46
N TRP A 261 3.48 -26.19 -6.18
CA TRP A 261 3.90 -24.88 -5.70
C TRP A 261 5.28 -24.95 -5.03
N ASP A 262 6.24 -24.17 -5.51
CA ASP A 262 7.48 -23.87 -4.80
C ASP A 262 7.52 -22.35 -4.56
N GLY A 263 7.09 -21.93 -3.36
CA GLY A 263 7.02 -20.52 -2.98
C GLY A 263 8.37 -19.80 -3.13
N PRO A 264 9.47 -20.32 -2.54
CA PRO A 264 10.78 -19.68 -2.66
C PRO A 264 11.20 -19.47 -4.12
N ASP A 265 11.04 -20.48 -4.95
CA ASP A 265 11.42 -20.44 -6.36
C ASP A 265 10.52 -19.51 -7.20
N TRP A 266 9.21 -19.52 -6.93
CA TRP A 266 8.25 -18.63 -7.59
C TRP A 266 8.54 -17.16 -7.27
N PHE A 267 8.71 -16.81 -6.00
CA PHE A 267 8.96 -15.41 -5.60
C PHE A 267 10.32 -14.88 -6.07
N ALA A 268 11.33 -15.75 -6.20
CA ALA A 268 12.63 -15.36 -6.72
C ALA A 268 12.60 -14.93 -8.20
N ARG A 269 11.63 -15.41 -8.98
CA ARG A 269 11.51 -15.11 -10.42
C ARG A 269 10.31 -14.23 -10.77
N GLY A 270 9.17 -14.43 -10.10
CA GLY A 270 7.87 -13.86 -10.45
C GLY A 270 7.52 -12.55 -9.76
N ALA A 271 8.34 -12.09 -8.80
CA ALA A 271 8.10 -10.87 -8.04
C ALA A 271 9.15 -9.78 -8.32
N LEU A 272 8.69 -8.58 -8.67
CA LEU A 272 9.51 -7.37 -8.80
C LEU A 272 9.32 -6.47 -7.57
N LEU A 273 10.37 -6.32 -6.76
CA LEU A 273 10.27 -5.57 -5.50
C LEU A 273 11.27 -4.44 -5.43
N PHE A 274 10.87 -3.35 -4.79
CA PHE A 274 11.76 -2.22 -4.47
C PHE A 274 11.76 -1.93 -2.97
N GLU A 275 12.77 -1.23 -2.47
CA GLU A 275 12.92 -0.95 -1.04
C GLU A 275 11.83 -0.01 -0.53
N CYS A 276 10.97 -0.50 0.36
CA CYS A 276 9.87 0.26 0.95
C CYS A 276 10.37 1.49 1.71
N ALA A 277 11.48 1.38 2.45
CA ALA A 277 12.00 2.50 3.22
C ALA A 277 12.37 3.71 2.35
N THR A 278 12.95 3.48 1.16
CA THR A 278 13.40 4.56 0.27
C THR A 278 12.35 4.98 -0.75
N GLU A 279 11.48 4.08 -1.17
CA GLU A 279 10.48 4.36 -2.21
C GLU A 279 9.11 4.79 -1.69
N VAL A 280 8.81 4.49 -0.43
CA VAL A 280 7.47 4.70 0.17
C VAL A 280 7.55 5.54 1.45
N TYR A 281 8.47 5.19 2.35
CA TYR A 281 8.54 5.76 3.70
C TYR A 281 9.72 6.72 3.93
N TRP A 282 10.30 7.28 2.86
CA TRP A 282 11.50 8.09 3.01
C TRP A 282 11.27 9.36 3.83
N ALA A 283 10.08 9.97 3.73
CA ALA A 283 9.70 11.08 4.59
C ALA A 283 9.75 10.70 6.09
N GLN A 284 9.31 9.49 6.44
CA GLN A 284 9.37 8.96 7.79
C GLN A 284 10.79 8.59 8.21
N VAL A 285 11.62 8.09 7.29
CA VAL A 285 13.04 7.84 7.56
C VAL A 285 13.76 9.15 7.89
N LEU A 286 13.57 10.20 7.09
CA LEU A 286 14.21 11.50 7.27
C LEU A 286 13.83 12.20 8.59
N THR A 287 12.64 11.93 9.13
CA THR A 287 12.18 12.54 10.38
C THR A 287 12.10 11.57 11.55
N HIS A 288 12.62 10.35 11.41
CA HIS A 288 12.49 9.30 12.42
C HIS A 288 11.03 9.10 12.88
N TRP A 289 10.10 9.11 11.93
CA TRP A 289 8.65 8.98 12.14
C TRP A 289 7.98 10.13 12.92
N ASP A 290 8.66 11.27 13.11
CA ASP A 290 8.07 12.45 13.74
C ASP A 290 7.12 13.17 12.76
N GLY A 291 5.81 12.97 12.97
CA GLY A 291 4.76 13.57 12.16
C GLY A 291 4.57 15.07 12.40
N ARG A 292 4.85 15.57 13.61
CA ARG A 292 4.78 17.01 13.91
C ARG A 292 5.87 17.76 13.16
N LYS A 293 7.08 17.23 13.19
CA LYS A 293 8.21 17.78 12.43
C LYS A 293 7.90 17.80 10.92
N GLN A 294 7.30 16.72 10.39
CA GLN A 294 6.85 16.70 8.99
C GLN A 294 5.83 17.81 8.72
N PHE A 295 4.81 17.95 9.57
CA PHE A 295 3.77 18.97 9.43
C PHE A 295 4.34 20.38 9.44
N ASP A 296 5.23 20.69 10.38
CA ASP A 296 5.85 22.01 10.53
C ASP A 296 6.68 22.37 9.30
N MET A 297 7.52 21.44 8.81
CA MET A 297 8.31 21.63 7.59
C MET A 297 7.43 21.83 6.35
N LEU A 298 6.37 21.03 6.21
CA LEU A 298 5.46 21.14 5.07
C LEU A 298 4.62 22.41 5.08
N SER A 299 4.30 22.92 6.27
CA SER A 299 3.52 24.16 6.46
C SER A 299 4.34 25.43 6.21
N ARG A 300 5.68 25.34 6.18
CA ARG A 300 6.55 26.49 5.91
C ARG A 300 6.35 27.03 4.49
N ARG A 301 6.45 28.35 4.37
CA ARG A 301 6.31 29.06 3.09
C ARG A 301 7.53 28.86 2.20
N ARG A 302 7.28 28.64 0.92
CA ARG A 302 8.25 28.66 -0.18
C ARG A 302 8.44 30.09 -0.71
N ARG A 303 9.47 30.25 -1.53
CA ARG A 303 9.98 31.55 -1.99
C ARG A 303 9.34 32.11 -3.28
N ASN A 304 8.61 31.33 -4.07
CA ASN A 304 8.12 31.77 -5.39
C ASN A 304 6.69 32.33 -5.29
N GLU A 305 6.27 33.46 -5.88
CA GLU A 305 6.92 34.66 -6.43
C GLU A 305 6.12 35.85 -5.87
N GLY A 306 6.76 36.81 -5.19
CA GLY A 306 6.13 38.11 -4.89
C GLY A 306 6.06 38.55 -3.43
N THR A 307 6.31 37.67 -2.45
CA THR A 307 6.45 38.10 -1.05
C THR A 307 7.92 38.11 -0.63
N ALA A 308 8.44 39.32 -0.45
CA ALA A 308 9.81 39.65 -0.04
C ALA A 308 10.15 39.27 1.42
N GLY A 309 9.67 38.12 1.93
CA GLY A 309 9.58 37.87 3.37
C GLY A 309 10.24 36.60 3.93
N VAL A 310 10.83 35.72 3.11
CA VAL A 310 11.52 34.51 3.62
C VAL A 310 13.01 34.66 3.41
N ASP A 311 13.74 34.81 4.52
CA ASP A 311 15.19 34.89 4.56
C ASP A 311 15.80 33.55 4.08
N PRO A 312 16.63 33.51 3.02
CA PRO A 312 17.33 32.30 2.59
C PRO A 312 18.25 31.72 3.68
N GLU A 313 18.64 32.54 4.66
CA GLU A 313 19.42 32.12 5.82
C GLU A 313 18.55 31.58 6.97
N ASP A 314 17.21 31.58 6.85
CA ASP A 314 16.33 30.93 7.82
C ASP A 314 16.59 29.42 7.84
N GLU A 315 17.14 28.93 8.95
CA GLU A 315 17.53 27.54 9.11
C GLU A 315 16.36 26.58 8.93
N GLY A 316 15.16 26.95 9.37
CA GLY A 316 14.01 26.07 9.21
C GLY A 316 13.43 26.06 7.77
N TYR A 317 13.60 27.13 6.98
CA TYR A 317 13.37 27.09 5.54
C TYR A 317 14.36 26.14 4.86
N LYS A 318 15.65 26.22 5.19
CA LYS A 318 16.68 25.30 4.67
C LYS A 318 16.37 23.86 5.04
N GLU A 319 15.92 23.60 6.27
CA GLU A 319 15.52 22.29 6.74
C GLU A 319 14.31 21.75 5.95
N ALA A 320 13.22 22.53 5.82
CA ALA A 320 12.04 22.13 5.07
C ALA A 320 12.32 21.89 3.58
N ARG A 321 13.18 22.73 2.99
CA ARG A 321 13.65 22.54 1.62
C ARG A 321 14.42 21.23 1.48
N THR A 322 15.40 20.99 2.36
CA THR A 322 16.21 19.78 2.35
C THR A 322 15.35 18.53 2.51
N PHE A 323 14.32 18.60 3.37
CA PHE A 323 13.35 17.53 3.56
C PHE A 323 12.57 17.21 2.26
N VAL A 324 11.95 18.21 1.62
CA VAL A 324 11.18 17.98 0.39
C VAL A 324 12.07 17.59 -0.79
N ASP A 325 13.21 18.26 -0.97
CA ASP A 325 14.17 17.92 -2.02
C ASP A 325 14.72 16.50 -1.81
N GLY A 326 14.94 16.07 -0.56
CA GLY A 326 15.34 14.70 -0.21
C GLY A 326 14.31 13.64 -0.57
N ILE A 327 13.01 13.92 -0.35
CA ILE A 327 11.90 13.06 -0.78
C ILE A 327 11.90 12.93 -2.30
N LEU A 328 11.88 14.06 -3.01
CA LEU A 328 11.79 14.08 -4.47
C LEU A 328 13.04 13.54 -5.16
N ALA A 329 14.22 13.59 -4.53
CA ALA A 329 15.44 13.00 -5.09
C ALA A 329 15.50 11.47 -4.92
N THR A 330 14.76 10.91 -3.95
CA THR A 330 14.93 9.51 -3.53
C THR A 330 13.74 8.62 -3.92
N SER A 331 12.53 9.09 -3.64
CA SER A 331 11.35 8.23 -3.61
C SER A 331 10.52 8.31 -4.88
N SER A 332 9.96 7.17 -5.28
CA SER A 332 8.94 7.10 -6.33
C SER A 332 7.55 7.44 -5.81
N THR A 333 7.32 7.29 -4.51
CA THR A 333 6.04 7.54 -3.86
C THR A 333 6.25 8.13 -2.46
N MET A 334 5.18 8.58 -1.82
CA MET A 334 5.18 8.87 -0.39
C MET A 334 3.88 8.37 0.22
N LYS A 335 3.98 7.45 1.19
CA LYS A 335 2.84 6.99 1.97
C LYS A 335 2.70 7.83 3.23
N ILE A 336 1.58 8.52 3.36
CA ILE A 336 1.19 9.19 4.60
C ILE A 336 0.41 8.16 5.42
N SER A 337 1.06 7.61 6.44
CA SER A 337 0.54 6.49 7.25
C SER A 337 -0.02 6.97 8.58
N HIS A 338 -1.14 6.38 8.99
CA HIS A 338 -1.68 6.50 10.35
C HIS A 338 -0.92 5.63 11.37
N GLY A 339 -0.08 4.71 10.86
CA GLY A 339 0.70 3.74 11.63
C GLY A 339 -0.12 2.88 12.58
N ILE A 340 0.58 2.12 13.42
CA ILE A 340 -0.04 1.54 14.61
C ILE A 340 -0.14 2.66 15.66
N VAL A 341 -1.32 2.80 16.26
CA VAL A 341 -1.59 3.80 17.29
C VAL A 341 -0.74 3.48 18.52
N THR A 342 0.21 4.36 18.83
CA THR A 342 0.96 4.32 20.07
C THR A 342 0.91 5.70 20.71
N GLU A 343 0.90 5.77 22.04
CA GLU A 343 0.89 7.05 22.78
C GLU A 343 2.18 7.87 22.56
N GLN A 344 3.22 7.22 22.04
CA GLN A 344 4.56 7.79 21.89
C GLN A 344 4.78 8.49 20.55
N ARG A 345 3.83 8.42 19.60
CA ARG A 345 4.04 8.90 18.22
C ARG A 345 2.84 9.69 17.70
N GLU A 346 3.10 10.91 17.25
CA GLU A 346 2.17 11.69 16.43
C GLU A 346 2.50 11.49 14.95
N TYR A 347 1.52 11.07 14.16
CA TYR A 347 1.68 10.83 12.72
C TYR A 347 1.10 12.01 11.92
N LEU A 348 1.76 12.39 10.82
CA LEU A 348 1.30 13.45 9.92
C LEU A 348 -0.15 13.24 9.45
N ALA A 349 -0.51 11.98 9.16
CA ALA A 349 -1.85 11.60 8.75
C ALA A 349 -2.93 12.04 9.76
N ARG A 350 -2.63 11.95 11.07
CA ARG A 350 -3.57 12.35 12.12
C ARG A 350 -3.70 13.85 12.22
N ILE A 351 -2.59 14.57 12.11
CA ILE A 351 -2.60 16.03 12.10
C ILE A 351 -3.46 16.52 10.92
N TRP A 352 -3.26 15.98 9.71
CA TRP A 352 -4.08 16.34 8.54
C TRP A 352 -5.52 15.83 8.57
N ASP A 353 -5.85 14.91 9.47
CA ASP A 353 -7.23 14.44 9.66
C ASP A 353 -8.08 15.43 10.47
N GLU A 354 -7.45 16.38 11.17
CA GLU A 354 -8.11 17.40 11.97
C GLU A 354 -8.79 18.46 11.08
N PRO A 355 -10.04 18.88 11.40
CA PRO A 355 -10.78 19.85 10.59
C PRO A 355 -10.05 21.17 10.34
N GLU A 356 -9.29 21.66 11.33
CA GLU A 356 -8.49 22.90 11.23
C GLU A 356 -7.30 22.77 10.26
N HIS A 357 -6.93 21.55 9.89
CA HIS A 357 -5.84 21.26 8.97
C HIS A 357 -6.31 20.71 7.61
N ALA A 358 -7.62 20.78 7.32
CA ALA A 358 -8.23 20.25 6.11
C ALA A 358 -7.62 20.74 4.78
N ASP A 359 -7.02 21.93 4.79
CA ASP A 359 -6.36 22.55 3.62
C ASP A 359 -4.85 22.74 3.82
N ALA A 360 -4.27 22.26 4.94
CA ALA A 360 -2.86 22.46 5.25
C ALA A 360 -1.93 21.83 4.19
N ASP A 361 -2.33 20.71 3.61
CA ASP A 361 -1.60 19.99 2.57
C ASP A 361 -1.59 20.71 1.20
N ARG A 362 -2.38 21.78 1.04
CA ARG A 362 -2.45 22.60 -0.18
C ARG A 362 -2.40 24.10 0.09
N ALA A 363 -1.96 24.50 1.28
CA ALA A 363 -1.92 25.91 1.66
C ALA A 363 -1.02 26.69 0.67
N PRO A 364 -1.49 27.81 0.09
CA PRO A 364 -0.77 28.48 -0.98
C PRO A 364 0.68 28.83 -0.62
N GLY A 365 1.61 28.69 -1.55
CA GLY A 365 3.01 28.99 -1.36
C GLY A 365 3.70 28.21 -0.24
N THR A 366 3.25 27.00 0.10
CA THR A 366 3.91 26.14 1.12
C THR A 366 4.70 24.99 0.50
N PHE A 367 5.52 24.31 1.29
CA PHE A 367 6.17 23.07 0.88
C PHE A 367 5.15 21.93 0.67
N ALA A 368 4.03 21.93 1.40
CA ALA A 368 2.95 20.98 1.17
C ALA A 368 2.30 21.16 -0.21
N GLU A 369 1.97 22.40 -0.59
CA GLU A 369 1.47 22.71 -1.93
C GLU A 369 2.48 22.29 -3.02
N TYR A 370 3.78 22.45 -2.77
CA TYR A 370 4.79 21.96 -3.71
C TYR A 370 4.79 20.45 -3.87
N LEU A 371 4.62 19.69 -2.79
CA LEU A 371 4.49 18.24 -2.88
C LEU A 371 3.23 17.83 -3.64
N ARG A 372 2.12 18.58 -3.54
CA ARG A 372 0.93 18.38 -4.37
C ARG A 372 1.20 18.64 -5.85
N TRP A 373 1.90 19.72 -6.16
CA TRP A 373 2.35 19.97 -7.52
C TRP A 373 3.28 18.84 -8.02
N ALA A 374 4.24 18.42 -7.20
CA ALA A 374 5.17 17.36 -7.54
C ALA A 374 4.47 16.01 -7.73
N SER A 375 3.40 15.73 -6.97
CA SER A 375 2.66 14.47 -7.09
C SER A 375 1.92 14.31 -8.41
N VAL A 376 1.80 15.38 -9.20
CA VAL A 376 1.23 15.37 -10.55
C VAL A 376 2.32 15.57 -11.62
N HIS A 377 3.23 16.52 -11.41
CA HIS A 377 4.12 17.03 -12.46
C HIS A 377 5.57 16.58 -12.33
N TYR A 378 6.02 16.19 -11.14
CA TYR A 378 7.37 15.68 -10.98
C TYR A 378 7.46 14.28 -11.59
N HIS A 379 8.55 14.01 -12.30
CA HIS A 379 8.86 12.70 -12.85
C HIS A 379 10.14 12.21 -12.19
N GLN A 380 10.00 11.37 -11.16
CA GLN A 380 11.12 10.67 -10.55
C GLN A 380 11.79 9.78 -11.59
N LYS A 381 13.09 10.00 -11.83
CA LYS A 381 13.89 9.29 -12.84
C LYS A 381 15.02 8.46 -12.24
N LYS A 382 15.19 8.47 -10.91
CA LYS A 382 16.17 7.60 -10.24
C LYS A 382 16.00 6.16 -10.75
N GLU A 383 17.09 5.50 -11.11
CA GLU A 383 17.02 4.09 -11.45
C GLU A 383 16.49 3.29 -10.25
N LEU A 384 15.53 2.42 -10.50
CA LEU A 384 15.02 1.52 -9.47
C LEU A 384 15.88 0.28 -9.42
N VAL A 385 16.24 -0.15 -8.22
CA VAL A 385 17.06 -1.35 -8.00
C VAL A 385 16.13 -2.46 -7.48
N PRO A 386 15.84 -3.49 -8.29
CA PRO A 386 15.07 -4.64 -7.85
C PRO A 386 15.71 -5.36 -6.67
N LEU A 387 14.88 -5.84 -5.75
CA LEU A 387 15.27 -6.59 -4.58
C LEU A 387 14.57 -7.95 -4.55
N LEU A 388 15.21 -8.91 -3.91
CA LEU A 388 14.60 -10.19 -3.56
C LEU A 388 14.12 -10.17 -2.11
N LEU A 389 13.10 -10.99 -1.82
CA LEU A 389 12.76 -11.37 -0.45
C LEU A 389 13.73 -12.46 0.02
N PRO A 390 14.45 -12.26 1.13
CA PRO A 390 15.30 -13.30 1.68
C PRO A 390 14.45 -14.50 2.10
N VAL A 391 14.89 -15.71 1.76
CA VAL A 391 14.23 -16.94 2.19
C VAL A 391 14.73 -17.29 3.59
N ARG A 392 13.81 -17.44 4.54
CA ARG A 392 14.13 -17.88 5.89
C ARG A 392 14.11 -19.40 5.97
N GLU A 393 15.27 -20.01 6.12
CA GLU A 393 15.40 -21.48 6.22
C GLU A 393 14.61 -22.04 7.41
N ASP A 394 14.57 -21.31 8.52
CA ASP A 394 13.81 -21.65 9.73
C ASP A 394 12.29 -21.47 9.58
N ALA A 395 11.83 -20.87 8.49
CA ALA A 395 10.42 -20.74 8.12
C ALA A 395 10.00 -21.74 7.02
N LEU A 396 10.95 -22.44 6.38
CA LEU A 396 10.65 -23.31 5.25
C LEU A 396 9.73 -24.46 5.66
N LEU A 397 8.69 -24.66 4.86
CA LEU A 397 7.68 -25.67 5.07
C LEU A 397 7.57 -26.57 3.83
N SER A 398 7.52 -27.88 4.03
CA SER A 398 7.19 -28.86 2.99
C SER A 398 5.92 -29.59 3.39
N GLY A 399 4.90 -29.53 2.54
CA GLY A 399 3.57 -30.06 2.82
C GLY A 399 2.46 -29.21 2.20
N GLY A 400 1.21 -29.50 2.54
CA GLY A 400 0.07 -28.76 2.01
C GLY A 400 0.05 -27.30 2.48
N LEU A 401 -0.08 -26.36 1.54
CA LEU A 401 -0.19 -24.92 1.83
C LEU A 401 -1.36 -24.61 2.78
N PHE A 402 -2.44 -25.37 2.67
CA PHE A 402 -3.64 -25.20 3.49
C PHE A 402 -3.73 -26.19 4.67
N ASP A 403 -2.72 -27.04 4.84
CA ASP A 403 -2.68 -28.02 5.93
C ASP A 403 -1.96 -27.45 7.15
N GLU A 404 -2.38 -27.84 8.35
CA GLU A 404 -1.72 -27.49 9.62
C GLU A 404 -0.42 -28.29 9.81
N VAL A 405 0.54 -28.01 8.93
CA VAL A 405 1.88 -28.61 8.92
C VAL A 405 2.92 -27.61 9.41
N GLY A 406 3.99 -28.14 10.01
CA GLY A 406 5.08 -27.37 10.59
C GLY A 406 5.06 -27.38 12.12
N LYS A 407 6.24 -27.34 12.73
CA LYS A 407 6.34 -27.18 14.18
C LYS A 407 6.17 -25.70 14.53
N PRO A 408 5.48 -25.35 15.63
CA PRO A 408 5.46 -23.98 16.12
C PRO A 408 6.89 -23.45 16.28
N HIS A 409 7.15 -22.24 15.79
CA HIS A 409 8.45 -21.60 15.93
C HIS A 409 8.73 -21.30 17.41
N PRO A 410 9.95 -21.54 17.93
CA PRO A 410 10.26 -21.41 19.37
C PRO A 410 9.93 -20.05 20.00
N HIS A 411 9.84 -18.99 19.20
CA HIS A 411 9.54 -17.65 19.67
C HIS A 411 8.12 -17.52 20.24
N TRP A 412 7.20 -18.41 19.86
CA TRP A 412 5.85 -18.45 20.40
C TRP A 412 5.81 -19.00 21.84
N ASP A 413 6.81 -19.77 22.27
CA ASP A 413 6.88 -20.31 23.64
C ASP A 413 7.17 -19.21 24.68
N SER A 414 7.87 -18.14 24.29
CA SER A 414 8.12 -16.98 25.15
C SER A 414 6.89 -16.08 25.31
N GLU A 415 6.06 -15.96 24.27
CA GLU A 415 4.84 -15.14 24.28
C GLU A 415 3.72 -15.77 25.12
N ASN A 416 3.71 -17.10 25.26
CA ASN A 416 2.72 -17.81 26.08
C ASN A 416 3.04 -17.80 27.60
N ARG A 417 4.18 -17.22 28.01
CA ARG A 417 4.62 -17.15 29.41
C ARG A 417 4.52 -15.76 30.03
N SER A 418 4.13 -14.75 29.26
CA SER A 418 3.79 -13.39 29.68
C SER A 418 2.29 -13.19 29.69
#